data_AF-A0A356ZB10-F1
#
_entry.id   AF-A0A356ZB10-F1
#
_cell.length_a   1.000
_cell.length_b   1.000
_cell.length_c   1.000
_cell.angle_alpha   90.00
_cell.angle_beta   90.00
_cell.angle_gamma   90.00
#
_symmetry.space_group_name_H-M   'P 1'
#
loop_
_entity.id
_entity.type
_entity.pdbx_description
1 polymer ?
#
loop_
_entity_poly.entity_id
_entity_poly.type
_entity_poly.pdbx_seq_one_letter_code
_entity_poly.pdbx_strand_id
1 'polypeptide(L)'
;QERAGVHDSMRLKEYLLDQIGLIIFYFLLMSFITMVILLDPAVKVWNNNILYLNLVAFFMFGVYLLGTYLFRNRYYTRMIRCTREEKEPMYTLPAPHSYEQKLVRQLLFKINEEQNNKIAKIQAGKKENFEYISAWIHEIKTPIAVSNLLIENNRGRESDDFLNSLQEEVDRIDQLVEQVLYYSKIDDFSRDYFIHELGLKALVNEVIKKHARTFINKNIRVEIDISAMEVNSDRKWLIFILDQIISNSLKYTDKGGKIK
;
A
#
# COMPACT_ATOMS: atom_id res chain seq x y z
N GLN A 1 -10.20 -35.23 10.03
CA GLN A 1 -9.23 -36.33 9.87
C GLN A 1 -9.38 -36.88 8.46
N GLU A 2 -8.26 -37.31 7.87
CA GLU A 2 -8.11 -37.96 6.55
C GLU A 2 -8.09 -37.10 5.27
N ARG A 3 -6.85 -36.92 4.80
CA ARG A 3 -6.33 -36.92 3.41
C ARG A 3 -5.37 -35.76 3.14
N ALA A 4 -4.29 -35.71 3.91
CA ALA A 4 -3.12 -34.90 3.59
C ALA A 4 -1.84 -35.78 3.53
N GLY A 5 -1.94 -36.94 2.87
CA GLY A 5 -0.78 -37.72 2.44
C GLY A 5 -0.20 -37.14 1.15
N VAL A 6 0.16 -35.84 1.14
CA VAL A 6 0.75 -35.18 -0.04
C VAL A 6 2.22 -34.89 0.27
N HIS A 7 3.03 -35.89 -0.05
CA HIS A 7 4.50 -35.99 -0.07
C HIS A 7 5.30 -34.84 0.57
N ASP A 8 5.96 -35.13 1.70
CA ASP A 8 6.93 -34.25 2.38
C ASP A 8 8.32 -34.20 1.69
N SER A 9 8.40 -34.59 0.41
CA SER A 9 9.66 -34.67 -0.34
C SER A 9 9.42 -34.38 -1.82
N MET A 10 10.46 -33.86 -2.47
CA MET A 10 10.45 -33.65 -3.92
C MET A 10 10.24 -35.01 -4.59
N ARG A 11 9.28 -35.10 -5.52
CA ARG A 11 9.05 -36.36 -6.23
C ARG A 11 10.26 -36.62 -7.12
N LEU A 12 10.80 -37.84 -7.09
CA LEU A 12 11.89 -38.27 -7.97
C LEU A 12 11.61 -37.92 -9.45
N LYS A 13 10.34 -37.99 -9.86
CA LYS A 13 9.88 -37.60 -11.20
C LYS A 13 10.16 -36.13 -11.54
N GLU A 14 9.89 -35.20 -10.63
CA GLU A 14 10.12 -33.76 -10.83
C GLU A 14 11.62 -33.48 -10.92
N TYR A 15 12.41 -34.15 -10.07
CA TYR A 15 13.87 -34.04 -10.13
C TYR A 15 14.44 -34.53 -11.47
N LEU A 16 13.96 -35.67 -11.98
CA LEU A 16 14.41 -36.21 -13.26
C LEU A 16 13.99 -35.32 -14.44
N LEU A 17 12.82 -34.66 -14.36
CA LEU A 17 12.40 -33.68 -15.36
C LEU A 17 13.33 -32.47 -15.38
N ASP A 18 13.72 -31.94 -14.22
CA ASP A 18 14.69 -30.83 -14.15
C ASP A 18 16.06 -31.20 -14.75
N GLN A 19 16.43 -32.49 -14.70
CA GLN A 19 17.71 -33.00 -15.20
C GLN A 19 17.63 -33.63 -16.59
N ILE A 20 16.49 -33.54 -17.28
CA ILE A 20 16.29 -34.23 -18.56
C ILE A 20 17.34 -33.83 -19.62
N GLY A 21 17.74 -32.56 -19.63
CA GLY A 21 18.80 -32.07 -20.52
C GLY A 21 20.15 -32.74 -20.26
N LEU A 22 20.56 -32.90 -18.99
CA LEU A 22 21.78 -33.59 -18.62
C LEU A 22 21.71 -35.09 -18.96
N ILE A 23 20.55 -35.71 -18.74
CA ILE A 23 20.34 -37.14 -19.06
C ILE A 23 20.47 -37.35 -20.57
N ILE A 24 19.81 -36.53 -21.39
CA ILE A 24 19.90 -36.60 -22.86
C ILE A 24 21.35 -36.38 -23.32
N PHE A 25 22.02 -35.35 -22.77
CA PHE A 25 23.41 -35.06 -23.10
C PHE A 25 24.35 -36.22 -22.77
N TYR A 26 24.16 -36.87 -21.61
CA TYR A 26 24.92 -38.05 -21.21
C TYR A 26 24.76 -39.20 -22.21
N PHE A 27 23.52 -39.54 -22.59
CA PHE A 27 23.28 -40.62 -23.57
C PHE A 27 23.83 -40.29 -24.96
N LEU A 28 23.74 -39.02 -25.39
CA LEU A 28 24.32 -38.57 -26.66
C LEU A 28 25.85 -38.71 -26.63
N LEU A 29 26.49 -38.27 -25.54
CA LEU A 29 27.94 -38.37 -25.36
C LEU A 29 28.42 -39.83 -25.35
N MET A 30 27.74 -40.71 -24.60
CA MET A 30 28.09 -42.13 -24.54
C MET A 30 27.89 -42.84 -25.89
N SER A 31 26.82 -42.47 -26.62
CA SER A 31 26.57 -42.95 -27.99
C SER A 31 27.69 -42.50 -28.94
N PHE A 32 28.09 -41.23 -28.87
CA PHE A 32 29.18 -40.69 -29.68
C PHE A 32 30.52 -41.38 -29.39
N ILE A 33 30.87 -41.57 -28.11
CA ILE A 33 32.09 -42.30 -27.71
C ILE A 33 32.08 -43.72 -28.26
N THR A 34 30.94 -44.43 -28.12
CA THR A 34 30.80 -45.79 -28.65
C THR A 34 30.93 -45.82 -30.17
N MET A 35 30.34 -44.86 -30.88
CA MET A 35 30.44 -44.74 -32.33
C MET A 35 31.88 -44.50 -32.81
N VAL A 36 32.64 -43.64 -32.13
CA VAL A 36 34.05 -43.36 -32.46
C VAL A 36 34.90 -44.62 -32.29
N ILE A 37 34.73 -45.36 -31.19
CA ILE A 37 35.47 -46.61 -30.93
C ILE A 37 35.17 -47.68 -31.99
N LEU A 38 33.92 -47.75 -32.47
CA LEU A 38 33.53 -48.71 -33.51
C LEU A 38 34.05 -48.36 -34.91
N LEU A 39 34.23 -47.07 -35.20
CA LEU A 39 34.69 -46.57 -36.50
C LEU A 39 36.21 -46.55 -36.66
N ASP A 40 36.97 -46.70 -35.57
CA ASP A 40 38.44 -46.71 -35.61
C ASP A 40 38.99 -48.14 -35.83
N PRO A 41 39.44 -48.50 -37.06
CA PRO A 41 39.94 -49.83 -37.36
C PRO A 41 41.29 -50.14 -36.70
N ALA A 42 42.01 -49.15 -36.17
CA ALA A 42 43.26 -49.36 -35.44
C ALA A 42 43.02 -49.86 -34.00
N VAL A 43 41.82 -49.61 -33.46
CA VAL A 43 41.44 -49.91 -32.07
C VAL A 43 40.74 -51.27 -32.01
N LYS A 44 41.52 -52.34 -31.80
CA LYS A 44 40.99 -53.70 -31.61
C LYS A 44 40.45 -53.89 -30.19
N VAL A 45 39.23 -53.43 -29.94
CA VAL A 45 38.54 -53.62 -28.65
C VAL A 45 37.50 -54.72 -28.79
N TRP A 46 37.52 -55.68 -27.87
CA TRP A 46 36.47 -56.70 -27.79
C TRP A 46 35.15 -56.06 -27.35
N ASN A 47 34.02 -56.48 -27.93
CA ASN A 47 32.68 -55.95 -27.59
C ASN A 47 32.39 -55.95 -26.08
N ASN A 48 32.92 -56.94 -25.36
CA ASN A 48 32.78 -57.05 -23.89
C ASN A 48 33.40 -55.86 -23.14
N ASN A 49 34.50 -55.28 -23.65
CA ASN A 49 35.16 -54.15 -23.02
C ASN A 49 34.36 -52.84 -23.21
N ILE A 50 33.73 -52.66 -24.37
CA ILE A 50 32.84 -51.51 -24.63
C ILE A 50 31.62 -51.59 -23.71
N LEU A 51 31.02 -52.78 -23.57
CA LEU A 51 29.91 -53.02 -22.65
C LEU A 51 30.32 -52.71 -21.19
N TYR A 52 31.48 -53.18 -20.76
CA TYR A 52 32.01 -52.91 -19.42
C TYR A 52 32.19 -51.42 -19.16
N LEU A 53 32.81 -50.68 -20.09
CA LEU A 53 33.01 -49.23 -19.98
C LEU A 53 31.67 -48.48 -19.86
N ASN A 54 30.69 -48.84 -20.69
CA ASN A 54 29.35 -48.24 -20.66
C ASN A 54 28.64 -48.52 -19.32
N LEU A 55 28.74 -49.75 -18.79
CA LEU A 55 28.16 -50.10 -17.50
C LEU A 55 28.78 -49.32 -16.33
N VAL A 56 30.11 -49.18 -16.31
CA VAL A 56 30.82 -48.40 -15.28
C VAL A 56 30.43 -46.92 -15.37
N ALA A 57 30.39 -46.35 -16.57
CA ALA A 57 29.98 -44.97 -16.77
C ALA A 57 28.53 -44.74 -16.32
N PHE A 58 27.62 -45.68 -16.63
CA PHE A 58 26.22 -45.59 -16.21
C PHE A 58 26.08 -45.65 -14.69
N PHE A 59 26.86 -46.53 -14.04
CA PHE A 59 26.88 -46.62 -12.58
C PHE A 59 27.37 -45.32 -11.93
N MET A 60 28.47 -44.74 -12.42
CA MET A 60 28.97 -43.45 -11.90
C MET A 60 27.97 -42.31 -12.10
N PHE A 61 27.30 -42.26 -13.25
CA PHE A 61 26.26 -41.26 -13.51
C PHE A 61 25.04 -41.44 -12.59
N GLY A 62 24.64 -42.69 -12.32
CA GLY A 62 23.58 -43.01 -11.36
C GLY A 62 23.92 -42.54 -9.94
N VAL A 63 25.15 -42.79 -9.48
CA VAL A 63 25.64 -42.32 -8.17
C VAL A 63 25.64 -40.79 -8.09
N TYR A 64 26.09 -40.11 -9.15
CA TYR A 64 26.05 -38.65 -9.25
C TYR A 64 24.62 -38.12 -9.10
N LEU A 65 23.67 -38.65 -9.89
CA LEU A 65 22.26 -38.25 -9.82
C LEU A 65 21.66 -38.48 -8.43
N LEU A 66 21.96 -39.61 -7.80
CA LEU A 66 21.46 -39.97 -6.47
C LEU A 66 22.01 -39.01 -5.39
N GLY A 67 23.31 -38.69 -5.44
CA GLY A 67 23.94 -37.72 -4.54
C GLY A 67 23.29 -36.33 -4.66
N THR A 68 23.11 -35.85 -5.89
CA THR A 68 22.44 -34.57 -6.15
C THR A 68 20.97 -34.57 -5.72
N TYR A 69 20.23 -35.67 -5.92
CA TYR A 69 18.85 -35.81 -5.48
C TYR A 69 18.72 -35.73 -3.96
N LEU A 70 19.55 -36.48 -3.21
CA LEU A 70 19.51 -36.48 -1.75
C LEU A 70 19.81 -35.08 -1.16
N PHE A 71 20.80 -34.40 -1.72
CA PHE A 71 21.18 -33.06 -1.28
C PHE A 71 20.09 -32.03 -1.59
N ARG A 72 19.53 -32.05 -2.81
CA ARG A 72 18.48 -31.11 -3.24
C ARG A 72 17.16 -31.36 -2.52
N ASN A 73 16.81 -32.62 -2.28
CA ASN A 73 15.58 -33.00 -1.58
C ASN A 73 15.50 -32.39 -0.18
N ARG A 74 16.62 -32.33 0.56
CA ARG A 74 16.66 -31.68 1.89
C ARG A 74 16.29 -30.19 1.84
N TYR A 75 16.72 -29.47 0.80
CA TYR A 75 16.41 -28.06 0.62
C TYR A 75 14.93 -27.86 0.26
N TYR A 76 14.41 -28.63 -0.70
CA TYR A 76 13.00 -28.53 -1.11
C TYR A 76 12.03 -28.94 -0.01
N THR A 77 12.31 -30.01 0.74
CA THR A 77 11.48 -30.41 1.89
C THR A 77 11.39 -29.27 2.91
N ARG A 78 12.49 -28.55 3.17
CA ARG A 78 12.47 -27.37 4.06
C ARG A 78 11.63 -26.23 3.47
N MET A 79 11.75 -25.94 2.17
CA MET A 79 10.93 -24.90 1.51
C MET A 79 9.43 -25.23 1.52
N ILE A 80 9.06 -26.48 1.24
CA ILE A 80 7.66 -26.94 1.26
C ILE A 80 7.09 -26.81 2.67
N ARG A 81 7.89 -27.13 3.70
CA ARG A 81 7.50 -26.93 5.09
C ARG A 81 7.26 -25.46 5.44
N CYS A 82 8.13 -24.56 5.00
CA CYS A 82 7.94 -23.10 5.16
C CYS A 82 6.65 -22.60 4.51
N THR A 83 6.16 -23.25 3.45
CA THR A 83 4.91 -22.85 2.78
C THR A 83 3.65 -23.29 3.55
N ARG A 84 3.77 -24.31 4.42
CA ARG A 84 2.65 -24.87 5.18
C ARG A 84 2.55 -24.33 6.62
N GLU A 85 3.65 -23.86 7.20
CA GLU A 85 3.62 -23.27 8.53
C GLU A 85 3.03 -21.84 8.46
N GLU A 86 2.00 -21.54 9.26
CA GLU A 86 1.34 -20.21 9.30
C GLU A 86 2.25 -19.08 9.84
N LYS A 87 3.42 -19.43 10.37
CA LYS A 87 4.37 -18.46 10.93
C LYS A 87 5.17 -17.79 9.83
N GLU A 88 5.53 -16.52 10.03
CA GLU A 88 6.22 -15.66 9.05
C GLU A 88 7.34 -16.40 8.28
N PRO A 89 7.05 -16.86 7.05
CA PRO A 89 7.89 -17.85 6.37
C PRO A 89 9.24 -17.28 5.93
N MET A 90 9.40 -15.96 6.00
CA MET A 90 10.64 -15.28 5.61
C MET A 90 11.81 -15.56 6.57
N TYR A 91 11.54 -15.73 7.88
CA TYR A 91 12.60 -15.98 8.87
C TYR A 91 13.01 -17.45 8.96
N THR A 92 12.24 -18.35 8.36
CA THR A 92 12.49 -19.80 8.35
C THR A 92 13.09 -20.30 7.04
N LEU A 93 13.33 -19.41 6.07
CA LEU A 93 13.91 -19.76 4.77
C LEU A 93 15.25 -20.52 4.91
N PRO A 94 15.39 -21.70 4.29
CA PRO A 94 16.64 -22.46 4.35
C PRO A 94 17.79 -21.71 3.68
N ALA A 95 19.01 -21.96 4.14
CA ALA A 95 20.22 -21.40 3.54
C ALA A 95 20.32 -21.81 2.06
N PRO A 96 20.65 -20.88 1.14
CA PRO A 96 20.78 -21.18 -0.28
C PRO A 96 22.04 -22.01 -0.54
N HIS A 97 21.94 -22.99 -1.44
CA HIS A 97 23.04 -23.87 -1.84
C HIS A 97 23.52 -23.63 -3.28
N SER A 98 22.71 -22.94 -4.09
CA SER A 98 23.06 -22.49 -5.44
C SER A 98 23.06 -20.96 -5.53
N TYR A 99 23.82 -20.41 -6.49
CA TYR A 99 23.81 -18.98 -6.78
C TYR A 99 22.40 -18.49 -7.17
N GLU A 100 21.67 -19.28 -7.95
CA GLU A 100 20.28 -18.98 -8.32
C GLU A 100 19.38 -18.87 -7.08
N GLN A 101 19.50 -19.81 -6.14
CA GLN A 101 18.74 -19.79 -4.88
C GLN A 101 19.09 -18.56 -4.02
N LYS A 102 20.36 -18.14 -4.04
CA LYS A 102 20.80 -16.92 -3.35
C LYS A 102 20.12 -15.68 -3.95
N LEU A 103 20.04 -15.59 -5.28
CA LEU A 103 19.41 -14.47 -5.98
C LEU A 103 17.90 -14.43 -5.73
N VAL A 104 17.22 -15.58 -5.84
CA VAL A 104 15.78 -15.70 -5.53
C VAL A 104 15.51 -15.29 -4.09
N ARG A 105 16.33 -15.76 -3.14
CA ARG A 105 16.20 -15.36 -1.73
C ARG A 105 16.34 -13.85 -1.58
N GLN A 106 17.35 -13.22 -2.18
CA GLN A 106 17.53 -11.76 -2.13
C GLN A 106 16.33 -11.00 -2.69
N LEU A 107 15.77 -11.46 -3.82
CA LEU A 107 14.58 -10.87 -4.43
C LEU A 107 13.36 -11.00 -3.49
N LEU A 108 13.16 -12.15 -2.86
CA LEU A 108 12.09 -12.36 -1.89
C LEU A 108 12.22 -11.42 -0.68
N PHE A 109 13.43 -11.23 -0.15
CA PHE A 109 13.68 -10.27 0.92
C PHE A 109 13.31 -8.84 0.51
N LYS A 110 13.74 -8.42 -0.69
CA LYS A 110 13.42 -7.09 -1.21
C LYS A 110 11.91 -6.89 -1.41
N ILE A 111 11.22 -7.88 -1.98
CA ILE A 111 9.76 -7.83 -2.16
C ILE A 111 9.08 -7.72 -0.80
N ASN A 112 9.48 -8.52 0.20
CA ASN A 112 8.88 -8.46 1.52
C ASN A 112 9.12 -7.12 2.22
N GLU A 113 10.33 -6.56 2.12
CA GLU A 113 10.62 -5.23 2.64
C GLU A 113 9.72 -4.16 2.00
N GLU A 114 9.56 -4.19 0.67
CA GLU A 114 8.64 -3.30 -0.03
C GLU A 114 7.19 -3.48 0.41
N GLN A 115 6.74 -4.72 0.66
CA GLN A 115 5.39 -5.00 1.16
C GLN A 115 5.20 -4.48 2.59
N ASN A 116 6.16 -4.73 3.48
CA ASN A 116 6.10 -4.22 4.86
C ASN A 116 6.06 -2.70 4.88
N ASN A 117 6.85 -2.04 4.03
CA ASN A 117 6.83 -0.59 3.88
C ASN A 117 5.46 -0.08 3.37
N LYS A 118 4.82 -0.77 2.42
CA LYS A 118 3.47 -0.43 1.96
C LYS A 118 2.43 -0.60 3.07
N ILE A 119 2.49 -1.71 3.81
CA ILE A 119 1.60 -1.97 4.95
C ILE A 119 1.77 -0.89 6.02
N ALA A 120 3.01 -0.53 6.37
CA ALA A 120 3.30 0.52 7.33
C ALA A 120 2.71 1.88 6.90
N LYS A 121 2.83 2.25 5.62
CA LYS A 121 2.21 3.48 5.07
C LYS A 121 0.68 3.46 5.18
N ILE A 122 0.05 2.33 4.82
CA ILE A 122 -1.41 2.18 4.94
C ILE A 122 -1.86 2.28 6.40
N GLN A 123 -1.13 1.65 7.32
CA GLN A 123 -1.42 1.72 8.76
C GLN A 123 -1.24 3.14 9.30
N ALA A 124 -0.19 3.85 8.89
CA ALA A 124 0.04 5.24 9.26
C ALA A 124 -1.12 6.15 8.78
N GLY A 125 -1.52 6.05 7.52
CA GLY A 125 -2.66 6.82 6.98
C GLY A 125 -3.99 6.49 7.68
N LYS A 126 -4.24 5.21 8.00
CA LYS A 126 -5.41 4.82 8.80
C LYS A 126 -5.40 5.43 10.20
N LYS A 127 -4.24 5.46 10.85
CA LYS A 127 -4.06 6.05 12.18
C LYS A 127 -4.33 7.56 12.14
N GLU A 128 -3.76 8.26 11.16
CA GLU A 128 -4.01 9.69 10.94
C GLU A 128 -5.49 9.99 10.72
N ASN A 129 -6.16 9.21 9.86
CA ASN A 129 -7.61 9.34 9.64
C ASN A 129 -8.42 9.12 10.92
N PHE A 130 -8.04 8.14 11.74
CA PHE A 130 -8.70 7.89 13.01
C PHE A 130 -8.47 9.04 14.01
N GLU A 131 -7.26 9.57 14.10
CA GLU A 131 -6.93 10.71 14.96
C GLU A 131 -7.70 11.97 14.55
N TYR A 132 -7.79 12.23 13.24
CA TYR A 132 -8.58 13.33 12.68
C TYR A 132 -10.07 13.22 13.02
N ILE A 133 -10.69 12.06 12.73
CA ILE A 133 -12.10 11.81 13.06
C ILE A 133 -12.33 11.94 14.57
N SER A 134 -11.40 11.43 15.40
CA SER A 134 -11.51 11.55 16.86
C SER A 134 -11.50 13.00 17.32
N ALA A 135 -10.56 13.81 16.80
CA ALA A 135 -10.49 15.24 17.10
C ALA A 135 -11.77 15.96 16.66
N TRP A 136 -12.26 15.68 15.46
CA TRP A 136 -13.51 16.25 14.96
C TRP A 136 -14.72 15.90 15.83
N ILE A 137 -14.85 14.64 16.28
CA ILE A 137 -15.91 14.24 17.22
C ILE A 137 -15.82 15.01 18.54
N HIS A 138 -14.61 15.33 19.01
CA HIS A 138 -14.45 16.18 20.18
C HIS A 138 -14.94 17.61 19.92
N GLU A 139 -14.61 18.18 18.77
CA GLU A 139 -15.03 19.53 18.40
C GLU A 139 -16.55 19.64 18.18
N ILE A 140 -17.21 18.65 17.57
CA ILE A 140 -18.67 18.67 17.35
C ILE A 140 -19.49 18.50 18.63
N LYS A 141 -18.93 17.83 19.66
CA LYS A 141 -19.61 17.68 20.95
C LYS A 141 -19.77 19.01 21.68
N THR A 142 -18.84 19.94 21.50
CA THR A 142 -18.88 21.25 22.16
C THR A 142 -20.11 22.09 21.78
N PRO A 143 -20.39 22.40 20.50
CA PRO A 143 -21.58 23.18 20.11
C PRO A 143 -22.87 22.46 20.48
N ILE A 144 -22.91 21.12 20.44
CA ILE A 144 -24.06 20.33 20.90
C ILE A 144 -24.31 20.53 22.40
N ALA A 145 -23.25 20.48 23.22
CA ALA A 145 -23.37 20.73 24.66
C ALA A 145 -23.82 22.15 24.96
N VAL A 146 -23.28 23.15 24.25
CA VAL A 146 -23.71 24.55 24.37
C VAL A 146 -25.18 24.71 23.98
N SER A 147 -25.60 24.11 22.86
CA SER A 147 -26.99 24.11 22.40
C SER A 147 -27.94 23.53 23.47
N ASN A 148 -27.57 22.40 24.09
CA ASN A 148 -28.35 21.80 25.17
C ASN A 148 -28.46 22.72 26.39
N LEU A 149 -27.36 23.37 26.79
CA LEU A 149 -27.35 24.33 27.89
C LEU A 149 -28.20 25.57 27.60
N LEU A 150 -28.15 26.09 26.36
CA LEU A 150 -29.00 27.20 25.92
C LEU A 150 -30.48 26.83 26.01
N ILE A 151 -30.84 25.63 25.54
CA ILE A 151 -32.23 25.12 25.59
C ILE A 151 -32.69 24.93 27.04
N GLU A 152 -31.85 24.37 27.91
CA GLU A 152 -32.20 24.13 29.31
C GLU A 152 -32.41 25.43 30.10
N ASN A 153 -31.53 26.42 29.88
CA ASN A 153 -31.59 27.73 30.56
C ASN A 153 -32.75 28.62 30.10
N ASN A 154 -33.29 28.41 28.89
CA ASN A 154 -34.36 29.24 28.31
C ASN A 154 -35.73 28.55 28.27
N ARG A 155 -35.91 27.45 29.03
CA ARG A 155 -37.22 26.78 29.15
C ARG A 155 -38.28 27.75 29.66
N GLY A 156 -39.18 28.18 28.76
CA GLY A 156 -40.31 29.07 29.06
C GLY A 156 -40.08 30.56 28.78
N ARG A 157 -38.98 30.97 28.14
CA ARG A 157 -38.76 32.34 27.67
C ARG A 157 -38.23 32.33 26.25
N GLU A 158 -39.09 32.65 25.28
CA GLU A 158 -38.68 32.89 23.90
C GLU A 158 -38.13 34.31 23.81
N SER A 159 -36.80 34.42 23.73
CA SER A 159 -36.12 35.68 23.42
C SER A 159 -35.39 35.53 22.09
N ASP A 160 -35.37 36.59 21.29
CA ASP A 160 -34.65 36.61 20.02
C ASP A 160 -33.15 36.31 20.20
N ASP A 161 -32.57 36.68 21.35
CA ASP A 161 -31.17 36.40 21.68
C ASP A 161 -30.89 34.89 21.87
N PHE A 162 -31.84 34.16 22.45
CA PHE A 162 -31.73 32.69 22.58
C PHE A 162 -31.76 32.00 21.22
N LEU A 163 -32.72 32.39 20.36
CA LEU A 163 -32.84 31.81 19.01
C LEU A 163 -31.60 32.12 18.16
N ASN A 164 -31.08 33.35 18.24
CA ASN A 164 -29.84 33.72 17.56
C ASN A 164 -28.63 32.90 18.04
N SER A 165 -28.48 32.71 19.35
CA SER A 165 -27.36 31.94 19.92
C SER A 165 -27.44 30.46 19.56
N LEU A 166 -28.65 29.88 19.54
CA LEU A 166 -28.86 28.50 19.12
C LEU A 166 -28.56 28.32 17.63
N GLN A 167 -29.00 29.27 16.80
CA GLN A 167 -28.70 29.25 15.36
C GLN A 167 -27.19 29.31 15.10
N GLU A 168 -26.43 30.11 15.85
CA GLU A 168 -24.97 30.17 15.73
C GLU A 168 -24.29 28.82 16.02
N GLU A 169 -24.77 28.07 17.02
CA GLU A 169 -24.23 26.73 17.31
C GLU A 169 -24.62 25.69 16.25
N VAL A 170 -25.82 25.78 15.68
CA VAL A 170 -26.23 24.93 14.54
C VAL A 170 -25.38 25.21 13.30
N ASP A 171 -25.18 26.48 12.95
CA ASP A 171 -24.33 26.88 11.83
C ASP A 171 -22.88 26.38 12.03
N ARG A 172 -22.41 26.34 13.28
CA ARG A 172 -21.09 25.79 13.64
C ARG A 172 -21.02 24.29 13.45
N ILE A 173 -22.07 23.55 13.79
CA ILE A 173 -22.16 22.11 13.53
C ILE A 173 -22.13 21.84 12.03
N ASP A 174 -22.90 22.60 11.23
CA ASP A 174 -22.92 22.45 9.77
C ASP A 174 -21.53 22.68 9.16
N GLN A 175 -20.79 23.69 9.62
CA GLN A 175 -19.40 23.92 9.18
C GLN A 175 -18.48 22.73 9.51
N LEU A 176 -18.60 22.17 10.73
CA LEU A 176 -17.82 20.99 11.12
C LEU A 176 -18.17 19.77 10.25
N VAL A 177 -19.45 19.57 9.92
CA VAL A 177 -19.89 18.48 9.04
C VAL A 177 -19.34 18.66 7.62
N GLU A 178 -19.41 19.87 7.07
CA GLU A 178 -18.82 20.18 5.77
C GLU A 178 -17.32 19.86 5.75
N GLN A 179 -16.57 20.28 6.77
CA GLN A 179 -15.13 20.01 6.87
C GLN A 179 -14.79 18.52 6.79
N VAL A 180 -15.52 17.64 7.48
CA VAL A 180 -15.28 16.19 7.43
C VAL A 180 -15.68 15.58 6.10
N LEU A 181 -16.78 16.05 5.49
CA LEU A 181 -17.17 15.60 4.15
C LEU A 181 -16.12 15.97 3.11
N TYR A 182 -15.48 17.13 3.24
CA TYR A 182 -14.36 17.54 2.40
C TYR A 182 -13.12 16.69 2.67
N TYR A 183 -12.74 16.46 3.94
CA TYR A 183 -11.61 15.61 4.30
C TYR A 183 -11.77 14.18 3.79
N SER A 184 -12.95 13.57 3.95
CA SER A 184 -13.24 12.23 3.45
C SER A 184 -13.11 12.11 1.93
N LYS A 185 -13.19 13.21 1.19
CA LYS A 185 -13.03 13.23 -0.26
C LYS A 185 -11.59 13.43 -0.70
N ILE A 186 -10.67 13.88 0.19
CA ILE A 186 -9.25 14.14 -0.12
C ILE A 186 -8.55 12.98 -0.80
N ASP A 187 -8.81 11.75 -0.34
CA ASP A 187 -8.16 10.57 -0.90
C ASP A 187 -8.66 10.20 -2.31
N ASP A 188 -9.84 10.67 -2.73
CA ASP A 188 -10.45 10.42 -4.05
C ASP A 188 -10.27 11.61 -5.02
N PHE A 189 -9.49 12.64 -4.63
CA PHE A 189 -9.26 13.88 -5.39
C PHE A 189 -8.78 13.66 -6.83
N SER A 190 -8.15 12.54 -7.12
CA SER A 190 -7.49 12.33 -8.42
C SER A 190 -8.45 12.11 -9.60
N ARG A 191 -9.76 11.93 -9.37
CA ARG A 191 -10.69 11.48 -10.44
C ARG A 191 -11.74 12.48 -10.91
N ASP A 192 -12.11 13.51 -10.13
CA ASP A 192 -13.28 14.37 -10.43
C ASP A 192 -12.99 15.89 -10.41
N TYR A 193 -11.88 16.35 -11.01
CA TYR A 193 -11.62 17.78 -11.12
C TYR A 193 -12.29 18.41 -12.34
N PHE A 194 -13.11 19.44 -12.08
CA PHE A 194 -13.66 20.33 -13.11
C PHE A 194 -12.88 21.65 -13.09
N ILE A 195 -11.67 21.64 -13.66
CA ILE A 195 -10.82 22.83 -13.75
C ILE A 195 -11.42 23.81 -14.76
N HIS A 196 -11.71 25.02 -14.30
CA HIS A 196 -12.18 26.12 -15.12
C HIS A 196 -11.41 27.39 -14.77
N GLU A 197 -11.43 28.36 -15.68
CA GLU A 197 -10.89 29.69 -15.45
C GLU A 197 -11.84 30.45 -14.51
N LEU A 198 -11.31 30.92 -13.39
CA LEU A 198 -12.09 31.53 -12.30
C LEU A 198 -11.49 32.88 -11.90
N GLY A 199 -12.34 33.90 -11.79
CA GLY A 199 -11.93 35.21 -11.27
C GLY A 199 -11.69 35.17 -9.76
N LEU A 200 -10.43 35.24 -9.33
CA LEU A 200 -10.06 35.09 -7.91
C LEU A 200 -10.72 36.13 -7.01
N LYS A 201 -10.79 37.39 -7.46
CA LYS A 201 -11.42 38.49 -6.72
C LYS A 201 -12.91 38.24 -6.44
N ALA A 202 -13.62 37.64 -7.39
CA ALA A 202 -15.05 37.33 -7.22
C ALA A 202 -15.26 36.26 -6.15
N LEU A 203 -14.43 35.20 -6.16
CA LEU A 203 -14.48 34.14 -5.17
C LEU A 203 -14.15 34.64 -3.76
N VAL A 204 -13.12 35.46 -3.60
CA VAL A 204 -12.77 36.05 -2.30
C VAL A 204 -13.90 36.93 -1.77
N ASN A 205 -14.52 37.75 -2.62
CA ASN A 205 -15.68 38.57 -2.24
C ASN A 205 -16.88 37.72 -1.80
N GLU A 206 -17.13 36.61 -2.49
CA GLU A 206 -18.20 35.66 -2.14
C GLU A 206 -17.98 35.09 -0.73
N VAL A 207 -16.76 34.65 -0.42
CA VAL A 207 -16.42 34.10 0.90
C VAL A 207 -16.47 35.18 1.99
N ILE A 208 -15.97 36.39 1.72
CA ILE A 208 -16.06 37.50 2.68
C ILE A 208 -17.53 37.84 2.98
N LYS A 209 -18.40 37.83 1.96
CA LYS A 209 -19.83 38.09 2.13
C LYS A 209 -20.51 37.02 2.98
N LYS A 210 -20.11 35.74 2.85
CA LYS A 210 -20.57 34.63 3.72
C LYS A 210 -20.30 34.93 5.20
N HIS A 211 -19.17 35.54 5.52
CA HIS A 211 -18.77 35.88 6.91
C HIS A 211 -19.11 37.30 7.36
N ALA A 212 -19.90 38.05 6.58
CA ALA A 212 -20.15 39.48 6.83
C ALA A 212 -20.69 39.77 8.25
N ARG A 213 -21.59 38.91 8.77
CA ARG A 213 -22.15 39.06 10.12
C ARG A 213 -21.05 39.01 11.19
N THR A 214 -20.09 38.09 11.06
CA THR A 214 -18.96 37.95 12.00
C THR A 214 -18.02 39.14 11.93
N PHE A 215 -17.72 39.65 10.73
CA PHE A 215 -16.93 40.86 10.55
C PHE A 215 -17.55 42.08 11.24
N ILE A 216 -18.86 42.25 11.08
CA ILE A 216 -19.63 43.34 11.71
C ILE A 216 -19.65 43.16 13.24
N ASN A 217 -20.01 41.97 13.73
CA ASN A 217 -20.11 41.68 15.17
C ASN A 217 -18.78 41.85 15.91
N LYS A 218 -17.65 41.53 15.26
CA LYS A 218 -16.30 41.74 15.83
C LYS A 218 -15.70 43.11 15.49
N ASN A 219 -16.36 43.92 14.67
CA ASN A 219 -15.83 45.20 14.16
C ASN A 219 -14.43 45.04 13.51
N ILE A 220 -14.23 43.96 12.74
CA ILE A 220 -12.96 43.67 12.06
C ILE A 220 -13.00 44.30 10.66
N ARG A 221 -11.93 45.03 10.30
CA ARG A 221 -11.79 45.63 8.96
C ARG A 221 -11.13 44.65 8.00
N VAL A 222 -11.70 44.49 6.81
CA VAL A 222 -11.11 43.71 5.71
C VAL A 222 -10.57 44.66 4.66
N GLU A 223 -9.32 44.45 4.25
CA GLU A 223 -8.68 45.15 3.13
C GLU A 223 -8.41 44.14 2.02
N ILE A 224 -9.05 44.31 0.85
CA ILE A 224 -8.91 43.39 -0.28
C ILE A 224 -7.99 44.04 -1.30
N ASP A 225 -6.73 43.59 -1.35
CA ASP A 225 -5.77 44.00 -2.38
C ASP A 225 -5.52 42.87 -3.38
N ILE A 226 -6.50 42.69 -4.29
CA ILE A 226 -6.46 41.64 -5.32
C ILE A 226 -6.63 42.30 -6.69
N SER A 227 -5.60 42.18 -7.52
CA SER A 227 -5.64 42.53 -8.94
C SER A 227 -6.62 41.64 -9.70
N ALA A 228 -7.17 42.10 -10.83
CA ALA A 228 -8.00 41.26 -11.70
C ALA A 228 -7.13 40.12 -12.27
N MET A 229 -7.18 38.96 -11.61
CA MET A 229 -6.43 37.75 -11.94
C MET A 229 -7.41 36.60 -12.07
N GLU A 230 -7.21 35.82 -13.13
CA GLU A 230 -7.93 34.57 -13.38
C GLU A 230 -7.02 33.40 -13.02
N VAL A 231 -7.60 32.38 -12.39
CA VAL A 231 -6.90 31.17 -11.95
C VAL A 231 -7.60 29.94 -12.49
N ASN A 232 -6.81 28.97 -12.96
CA ASN A 232 -7.31 27.67 -13.38
C ASN A 232 -7.42 26.76 -12.17
N SER A 233 -8.63 26.57 -11.66
CA SER A 233 -8.88 25.73 -10.49
C SER A 233 -10.29 25.13 -10.55
N ASP A 234 -10.57 24.18 -9.66
CA ASP A 234 -11.93 23.81 -9.34
C ASP A 234 -12.53 24.86 -8.38
N ARG A 235 -13.72 25.36 -8.72
CA ARG A 235 -14.39 26.41 -7.95
C ARG A 235 -14.72 25.98 -6.53
N LYS A 236 -15.18 24.74 -6.36
CA LYS A 236 -15.64 24.22 -5.07
C LYS A 236 -14.47 24.11 -4.09
N TRP A 237 -13.35 23.55 -4.56
CA TRP A 237 -12.14 23.41 -3.73
C TRP A 237 -11.52 24.75 -3.39
N LEU A 238 -11.46 25.68 -4.34
CA LEU A 238 -10.90 27.00 -4.09
C LEU A 238 -11.74 27.79 -3.09
N ILE A 239 -13.07 27.74 -3.18
CA ILE A 239 -13.97 28.35 -2.19
C ILE A 239 -13.76 27.73 -0.81
N PHE A 240 -13.66 26.40 -0.71
CA PHE A 240 -13.44 25.72 0.58
C PHE A 240 -12.14 26.17 1.26
N ILE A 241 -11.03 26.26 0.51
CA ILE A 241 -9.74 26.71 1.05
C ILE A 241 -9.82 28.17 1.51
N LEU A 242 -10.42 29.05 0.69
CA LEU A 242 -10.60 30.46 1.04
C LEU A 242 -11.47 30.63 2.29
N ASP A 243 -12.53 29.82 2.41
CA ASP A 243 -13.43 29.79 3.58
C ASP A 243 -12.66 29.41 4.85
N GLN A 244 -11.78 28.41 4.76
CA GLN A 244 -10.97 27.97 5.89
C GLN A 244 -9.96 29.05 6.34
N ILE A 245 -9.31 29.72 5.38
CA ILE A 245 -8.37 30.80 5.67
C ILE A 245 -9.08 31.98 6.34
N ILE A 246 -10.22 32.41 5.79
CA ILE A 246 -10.99 33.55 6.33
C ILE A 246 -11.58 33.21 7.70
N SER A 247 -12.15 32.01 7.87
CA SER A 247 -12.69 31.53 9.14
C SER A 247 -11.61 31.49 10.23
N ASN A 248 -10.43 30.96 9.91
CA ASN A 248 -9.28 30.96 10.82
C ASN A 248 -8.85 32.41 11.16
N SER A 249 -8.77 33.28 10.17
CA SER A 249 -8.38 34.68 10.38
C SER A 249 -9.36 35.39 11.32
N LEU A 250 -10.66 35.18 11.13
CA LEU A 250 -11.71 35.69 12.03
C LEU A 250 -11.64 35.11 13.44
N LYS A 251 -11.24 33.85 13.59
CA LYS A 251 -11.08 33.19 14.89
C LYS A 251 -9.94 33.80 15.70
N TYR A 252 -8.81 34.09 15.06
CA TYR A 252 -7.58 34.56 15.72
C TYR A 252 -7.37 36.08 15.69
N THR A 253 -8.29 36.85 15.08
CA THR A 253 -8.25 38.31 15.10
C THR A 253 -9.17 38.84 16.20
N ASP A 254 -8.61 39.70 17.05
CA ASP A 254 -9.33 40.37 18.13
C ASP A 254 -10.32 41.42 17.61
N LYS A 255 -11.30 41.79 18.46
CA LYS A 255 -12.29 42.83 18.12
C LYS A 255 -11.60 44.15 17.77
N GLY A 256 -12.05 44.81 16.69
CA GLY A 256 -11.43 46.03 16.19
C GLY A 256 -10.17 45.81 15.32
N GLY A 257 -9.77 44.55 15.11
CA GLY A 257 -8.59 44.18 14.32
C GLY A 257 -8.75 44.43 12.81
N LYS A 258 -7.72 44.04 12.06
CA LYS A 258 -7.66 44.17 10.59
C LYS A 258 -7.16 42.88 9.97
N ILE A 259 -7.85 42.41 8.94
CA ILE A 259 -7.46 41.28 8.08
C ILE A 259 -7.15 41.86 6.69
N LYS A 260 -6.03 41.43 6.10
CA LYS A 260 -5.56 41.81 4.77
C LYS A 260 -5.45 40.57 3.91
#